data_AF-A0A7L0H6N1-F1
#
_entry.id   AF-A0A7L0H6N1-F1
#
_cell.length_a   1.000
_cell.length_b   1.000
_cell.length_c   1.000
_cell.angle_alpha   90.00
_cell.angle_beta   90.00
_cell.angle_gamma   90.00
#
_symmetry.space_group_name_H-M   'P 1'
#
loop_
_entity.id
_entity.type
_entity.pdbx_description
1 polymer ?
#
loop_
_entity_poly.entity_id
_entity_poly.type
_entity_poly.pdbx_seq_one_letter_code
_entity_poly.pdbx_strand_id
1 'polypeptide(L)'
;KMLCGGKKPCFAVAVCIVTLTSMVTLSCLRLQKLSYLPKIIEEGSRCRGRITYSTITPLKDNRTFIISAYFDNRESKLTRVIGIVHHKDVKQLYCWFCCQADRKMYVSEATIDVHSDRFGFPYGAADIVCLEPESCNPTHVSVHQSRHGNIDQLPRFEIKNRKTETFSADFTVCISTMFGNYNNVLQFIQSMEMYKILGVQKVVIYKNNCSHLMEKVLKFYMEEGTAEIIPWPINSHLKVSSKWLFMQDGTHIGYYGQITALNDCVYRNMQRSKFVLLNDADEIILPLKHSDWKTMMSSLQEQNPGAGVFLFENHIFPETVSTDVFNISSWNTVPGVNILQHVHREPDRKEVINPRKMIIDPRKVIQTSVHSVLRAYGGSVYVPMDVALVYHCRVPLQGHLPRESLIRDTTLWRYNSSLITNVNKVLYQTVL
;
A
#
# COMPACT_ATOMS: atom_id res chain seq x y z
N LYS A 1 -67.39 -4.22 40.36
CA LYS A 1 -67.31 -3.82 38.94
C LYS A 1 -66.03 -2.99 38.75
N MET A 2 -64.93 -3.61 38.32
CA MET A 2 -63.72 -2.89 37.93
C MET A 2 -63.52 -3.09 36.42
N LEU A 3 -63.42 -1.97 35.72
CA LEU A 3 -63.31 -1.83 34.27
C LEU A 3 -61.92 -2.22 33.79
N CYS A 4 -61.87 -3.15 32.84
CA CYS A 4 -60.71 -3.41 31.99
C CYS A 4 -61.03 -2.89 30.58
N GLY A 5 -60.29 -1.87 30.12
CA GLY A 5 -60.38 -1.41 28.74
C GLY A 5 -59.53 -0.17 28.47
N GLY A 6 -58.49 -0.29 27.64
CA GLY A 6 -57.84 0.86 27.00
C GLY A 6 -56.31 0.92 27.02
N LYS A 7 -55.59 -0.09 26.50
CA LYS A 7 -54.14 0.03 26.17
C LYS A 7 -53.76 -0.59 24.80
N LYS A 8 -54.68 -0.65 23.85
CA LYS A 8 -54.40 -1.15 22.49
C LYS A 8 -53.98 -0.09 21.45
N PRO A 9 -54.41 1.19 21.49
CA PRO A 9 -54.13 2.11 20.37
C PRO A 9 -52.69 2.64 20.34
N CYS A 10 -52.07 2.96 21.48
CA CYS A 10 -50.69 3.49 21.50
C CYS A 10 -49.63 2.48 21.03
N PHE A 11 -49.82 1.19 21.31
CA PHE A 11 -48.87 0.16 20.89
C PHE A 11 -48.93 -0.07 19.37
N ALA A 12 -50.15 -0.06 18.80
CA ALA A 12 -50.34 -0.16 17.35
C ALA A 12 -49.73 1.05 16.61
N VAL A 13 -49.90 2.27 17.13
CA VAL A 13 -49.32 3.49 16.54
C VAL A 13 -47.78 3.46 16.59
N ALA A 14 -47.19 3.04 17.71
CA ALA A 14 -45.73 2.93 17.84
C ALA A 14 -45.14 1.88 16.88
N VAL A 15 -45.78 0.71 16.76
CA VAL A 15 -45.37 -0.33 15.80
C VAL A 15 -45.49 0.17 14.37
N CYS A 16 -46.56 0.89 14.01
CA CYS A 16 -46.72 1.49 12.68
C CYS A 16 -45.64 2.54 12.36
N ILE A 17 -45.22 3.35 13.33
CA ILE A 17 -44.15 4.35 13.12
C ILE A 17 -42.80 3.67 12.90
N VAL A 18 -42.48 2.63 13.67
CA VAL A 18 -41.23 1.86 13.52
C VAL A 18 -41.20 1.12 12.17
N THR A 19 -42.33 0.53 11.75
CA THR A 19 -42.39 -0.14 10.44
C THR A 19 -42.32 0.85 9.27
N LEU A 20 -43.00 2.01 9.35
CA LEU A 20 -42.89 3.05 8.32
C LEU A 20 -41.48 3.62 8.22
N THR A 21 -40.84 3.95 9.35
CA THR A 21 -39.46 4.45 9.34
C THR A 21 -38.50 3.42 8.80
N SER A 22 -38.64 2.14 9.18
CA SER A 22 -37.86 1.03 8.62
C SER A 22 -38.09 0.85 7.10
N MET A 23 -39.34 0.92 6.62
CA MET A 23 -39.62 0.81 5.19
C MET A 23 -39.07 2.01 4.39
N VAL A 24 -39.15 3.22 4.95
CA VAL A 24 -38.60 4.43 4.32
C VAL A 24 -37.07 4.35 4.27
N THR A 25 -36.40 3.93 5.35
CA THR A 25 -34.94 3.75 5.32
C THR A 25 -34.53 2.65 4.35
N LEU A 26 -35.24 1.51 4.31
CA LEU A 26 -34.97 0.44 3.34
C LEU A 26 -35.17 0.92 1.89
N SER A 27 -36.21 1.72 1.64
CA SER A 27 -36.51 2.30 0.33
C SER A 27 -35.43 3.31 -0.10
N CYS A 28 -35.00 4.20 0.81
CA CYS A 28 -33.90 5.13 0.58
C CYS A 28 -32.58 4.42 0.30
N LEU A 29 -32.24 3.39 1.09
CA LEU A 29 -31.07 2.55 0.85
C LEU A 29 -31.14 1.84 -0.51
N ARG A 30 -32.33 1.37 -0.91
CA ARG A 30 -32.55 0.73 -2.21
C ARG A 30 -32.40 1.72 -3.37
N LEU A 31 -32.92 2.94 -3.25
CA LEU A 31 -32.78 4.01 -4.23
C LEU A 31 -31.32 4.48 -4.38
N GLN A 32 -30.61 4.63 -3.27
CA GLN A 32 -29.17 4.91 -3.28
C GLN A 32 -28.40 3.77 -3.98
N LYS A 33 -28.68 2.51 -3.62
CA LYS A 33 -28.04 1.36 -4.30
C LYS A 33 -28.32 1.35 -5.82
N LEU A 34 -29.50 1.82 -6.25
CA LEU A 34 -29.87 1.93 -7.66
C LEU A 34 -29.12 3.06 -8.42
N SER A 35 -28.65 4.11 -7.74
CA SER A 35 -27.89 5.20 -8.39
C SER A 35 -26.48 4.76 -8.76
N TYR A 36 -25.87 3.90 -7.94
CA TYR A 36 -24.54 3.33 -8.18
C TYR A 36 -24.52 2.25 -9.26
N LEU A 37 -25.67 1.64 -9.58
CA LEU A 37 -25.75 0.62 -10.62
C LEU A 37 -25.35 1.20 -12.00
N PRO A 38 -24.60 0.43 -12.81
CA PRO A 38 -24.22 0.86 -14.15
C PRO A 38 -25.46 1.10 -15.01
N LYS A 39 -25.52 2.28 -15.66
CA LYS A 39 -26.57 2.66 -16.60
C LYS A 39 -26.01 2.71 -18.01
N ILE A 40 -26.78 2.21 -18.97
CA ILE A 40 -26.45 2.33 -20.39
C ILE A 40 -26.70 3.77 -20.81
N ILE A 41 -25.73 4.41 -21.45
CA ILE A 41 -25.86 5.80 -21.91
C ILE A 41 -25.71 5.93 -23.44
N GLU A 42 -25.06 4.97 -24.12
CA GLU A 42 -24.88 5.02 -25.57
C GLU A 42 -24.72 3.61 -26.17
N GLU A 43 -25.29 3.40 -27.36
CA GLU A 43 -25.15 2.17 -28.17
C GLU A 43 -24.33 2.49 -29.43
N GLY A 44 -23.31 1.67 -29.74
CA GLY A 44 -22.48 1.80 -30.95
C GLY A 44 -21.16 2.58 -30.80
N SER A 45 -20.84 3.06 -29.60
CA SER A 45 -19.55 3.73 -29.32
C SER A 45 -18.36 2.79 -29.49
N ARG A 46 -17.24 3.31 -30.02
CA ARG A 46 -16.00 2.54 -30.24
C ARG A 46 -14.96 2.75 -29.14
N CYS A 47 -15.22 3.61 -28.15
CA CYS A 47 -14.35 3.87 -27.00
C CYS A 47 -12.88 4.10 -27.39
N ARG A 48 -12.64 5.06 -28.28
CA ARG A 48 -11.35 5.36 -28.89
C ARG A 48 -10.43 6.24 -28.04
N GLY A 49 -10.77 6.43 -26.75
CA GLY A 49 -9.97 7.19 -25.80
C GLY A 49 -8.50 6.73 -25.76
N ARG A 50 -7.58 7.65 -25.45
CA ARG A 50 -6.16 7.31 -25.37
C ARG A 50 -5.90 6.36 -24.20
N ILE A 51 -5.20 5.26 -24.46
CA ILE A 51 -4.73 4.37 -23.39
C ILE A 51 -3.61 5.09 -22.64
N THR A 52 -3.72 5.08 -21.32
CA THR A 52 -2.77 5.75 -20.44
C THR A 52 -1.76 4.76 -19.91
N TYR A 53 -0.48 5.08 -20.07
CA TYR A 53 0.65 4.29 -19.56
C TYR A 53 1.39 4.99 -18.42
N SER A 54 1.01 6.24 -18.11
CA SER A 54 1.59 7.02 -17.02
C SER A 54 1.13 6.49 -15.67
N THR A 55 2.03 6.48 -14.69
CA THR A 55 1.76 5.98 -13.34
C THR A 55 0.94 6.94 -12.48
N ILE A 56 0.91 8.23 -12.84
CA ILE A 56 0.06 9.24 -12.24
C ILE A 56 -0.56 10.05 -13.38
N THR A 57 -1.89 10.12 -13.43
CA THR A 57 -2.61 10.79 -14.51
C THR A 57 -3.60 11.79 -13.93
N PRO A 58 -3.38 13.11 -14.10
CA PRO A 58 -4.34 14.11 -13.67
C PRO A 58 -5.61 14.02 -14.53
N LEU A 59 -6.77 14.14 -13.91
CA LEU A 59 -8.02 14.39 -14.61
C LEU A 59 -8.19 15.89 -14.91
N LYS A 60 -9.17 16.21 -15.76
CA LYS A 60 -9.46 17.60 -16.19
C LYS A 60 -9.78 18.57 -15.05
N ASP A 61 -10.10 18.04 -13.87
CA ASP A 61 -10.44 18.84 -12.70
C ASP A 61 -9.23 19.36 -11.92
N ASN A 62 -8.02 18.90 -12.26
CA ASN A 62 -6.78 19.19 -11.56
C ASN A 62 -6.81 18.90 -10.05
N ARG A 63 -7.76 18.05 -9.62
CA ARG A 63 -8.02 17.72 -8.21
C ARG A 63 -8.06 16.21 -7.97
N THR A 64 -8.15 15.45 -9.05
CA THR A 64 -8.13 13.98 -9.06
C THR A 64 -6.97 13.49 -9.91
N PHE A 65 -6.19 12.56 -9.34
CA PHE A 65 -5.07 11.91 -10.02
C PHE A 65 -5.26 10.40 -9.96
N ILE A 66 -5.33 9.76 -11.11
CA ILE A 66 -5.51 8.31 -11.23
C ILE A 66 -4.15 7.62 -11.25
N ILE A 67 -4.01 6.57 -10.45
CA ILE A 67 -2.79 5.75 -10.38
C ILE A 67 -2.97 4.46 -11.19
N SER A 68 -4.06 3.75 -10.94
CA SER A 68 -4.28 2.41 -11.49
C SER A 68 -5.71 1.93 -11.25
N ALA A 69 -6.14 0.93 -12.03
CA ALA A 69 -7.43 0.29 -11.89
C ALA A 69 -7.26 -1.23 -11.71
N TYR A 70 -8.06 -1.80 -10.81
CA TYR A 70 -8.07 -3.22 -10.48
C TYR A 70 -9.50 -3.74 -10.39
N PHE A 71 -9.72 -4.93 -10.95
CA PHE A 71 -10.92 -5.71 -10.72
C PHE A 71 -10.87 -6.26 -9.29
N ASP A 72 -11.96 -6.10 -8.55
CA ASP A 72 -12.07 -6.59 -7.19
C ASP A 72 -13.44 -7.26 -7.09
N ASN A 73 -13.44 -8.56 -6.79
CA ASN A 73 -14.65 -9.38 -6.70
C ASN A 73 -14.83 -10.01 -5.32
N ARG A 74 -14.14 -9.48 -4.31
CA ARG A 74 -14.17 -10.03 -2.94
C ARG A 74 -15.52 -9.82 -2.25
N GLU A 75 -16.23 -8.75 -2.59
CA GLU A 75 -17.59 -8.45 -2.10
C GLU A 75 -18.63 -8.43 -3.23
N SER A 76 -18.33 -7.73 -4.31
CA SER A 76 -19.21 -7.58 -5.48
C SER A 76 -18.37 -7.37 -6.72
N LYS A 77 -18.95 -7.53 -7.91
CA LYS A 77 -18.26 -7.32 -9.19
C LYS A 77 -18.00 -5.83 -9.39
N LEU A 78 -16.80 -5.37 -9.05
CA LEU A 78 -16.46 -3.95 -9.14
C LEU A 78 -15.05 -3.72 -9.71
N THR A 79 -14.84 -2.52 -10.24
CA THR A 79 -13.51 -1.97 -10.50
C THR A 79 -13.19 -0.97 -9.38
N ARG A 80 -12.04 -1.17 -8.73
CA ARG A 80 -11.44 -0.23 -7.79
C ARG A 80 -10.31 0.53 -8.47
N VAL A 81 -10.45 1.85 -8.54
CA VAL A 81 -9.41 2.72 -9.08
C VAL A 81 -8.68 3.38 -7.93
N ILE A 82 -7.37 3.11 -7.81
CA ILE A 82 -6.51 3.76 -6.83
C ILE A 82 -6.18 5.16 -7.33
N GLY A 83 -6.38 6.16 -6.48
CA GLY A 83 -6.21 7.56 -6.84
C GLY A 83 -5.69 8.42 -5.70
N ILE A 84 -5.41 9.67 -6.04
CA ILE A 84 -5.17 10.78 -5.12
C ILE A 84 -6.24 11.83 -5.39
N VAL A 85 -6.97 12.25 -4.37
CA VAL A 85 -8.05 13.24 -4.52
C VAL A 85 -7.96 14.34 -3.48
N HIS A 86 -8.38 15.55 -3.84
CA HIS A 86 -8.63 16.60 -2.86
C HIS A 86 -9.87 16.26 -2.02
N HIS A 87 -9.67 15.93 -0.75
CA HIS A 87 -10.69 15.31 0.12
C HIS A 87 -11.99 16.14 0.27
N LYS A 88 -11.92 17.47 0.11
CA LYS A 88 -13.09 18.35 0.20
C LYS A 88 -13.68 18.72 -1.15
N ASP A 89 -12.90 18.72 -2.21
CA ASP A 89 -13.28 19.42 -3.44
C ASP A 89 -13.79 18.47 -4.52
N VAL A 90 -13.36 17.22 -4.47
CA VAL A 90 -13.85 16.17 -5.35
C VAL A 90 -15.11 15.59 -4.72
N LYS A 91 -16.28 15.92 -5.28
CA LYS A 91 -17.58 15.52 -4.74
C LYS A 91 -18.21 14.35 -5.46
N GLN A 92 -17.95 14.23 -6.75
CA GLN A 92 -18.59 13.24 -7.59
C GLN A 92 -17.67 12.86 -8.74
N LEU A 93 -17.60 11.56 -9.01
CA LEU A 93 -16.91 10.96 -10.12
C LEU A 93 -17.78 9.84 -10.68
N TYR A 94 -17.55 9.50 -11.93
CA TYR A 94 -18.25 8.46 -12.66
C TYR A 94 -17.22 7.61 -13.37
N CYS A 95 -17.40 6.29 -13.30
CA CYS A 95 -16.65 5.34 -14.09
C CYS A 95 -17.41 5.00 -15.36
N TRP A 96 -16.69 5.01 -16.48
CA TRP A 96 -17.20 4.67 -17.78
C TRP A 96 -16.55 3.37 -18.24
N PHE A 97 -17.38 2.37 -18.51
CA PHE A 97 -16.98 1.04 -18.94
C PHE A 97 -17.40 0.79 -20.39
N CYS A 98 -16.47 0.29 -21.16
CA CYS A 98 -16.67 -0.05 -22.57
C CYS A 98 -16.78 -1.56 -22.74
N CYS A 99 -18.00 -2.03 -22.96
CA CYS A 99 -18.27 -3.43 -23.26
C CYS A 99 -18.19 -3.64 -24.77
N GLN A 100 -17.01 -4.04 -25.27
CA GLN A 100 -16.79 -4.24 -26.71
C GLN A 100 -17.71 -5.32 -27.31
N ALA A 101 -18.00 -6.39 -26.56
CA ALA A 101 -18.86 -7.48 -27.01
C ALA A 101 -20.29 -6.99 -27.30
N ASP A 102 -20.83 -6.14 -26.42
CA ASP A 102 -22.21 -5.65 -26.52
C ASP A 102 -22.32 -4.33 -27.31
N ARG A 103 -21.18 -3.73 -27.70
CA ARG A 103 -21.06 -2.36 -28.24
C ARG A 103 -21.80 -1.31 -27.39
N LYS A 104 -21.88 -1.56 -26.08
CA LYS A 104 -22.57 -0.72 -25.11
C LYS A 104 -21.59 -0.03 -24.19
N MET A 105 -21.93 1.21 -23.85
CA MET A 105 -21.21 1.99 -22.88
C MET A 105 -22.04 2.12 -21.60
N TYR A 106 -21.40 1.78 -20.49
CA TYR A 106 -22.00 1.81 -19.16
C TYR A 106 -21.33 2.88 -18.31
N VAL A 107 -22.14 3.68 -17.62
CA VAL A 107 -21.65 4.63 -16.63
C VAL A 107 -22.18 4.26 -15.26
N SER A 108 -21.27 4.11 -14.30
CA SER A 108 -21.58 3.90 -12.89
C SER A 108 -21.12 5.13 -12.10
N GLU A 109 -21.97 5.61 -11.20
CA GLU A 109 -21.56 6.60 -10.20
C GLU A 109 -20.52 5.97 -9.28
N ALA A 110 -19.39 6.66 -9.09
CA ALA A 110 -18.30 6.16 -8.26
C ALA A 110 -18.54 6.49 -6.79
N THR A 111 -18.28 5.53 -5.91
CA THR A 111 -18.06 5.83 -4.49
C THR A 111 -16.62 6.30 -4.31
N ILE A 112 -16.43 7.51 -3.79
CA ILE A 112 -15.11 8.08 -3.53
C ILE A 112 -14.79 7.87 -2.06
N ASP A 113 -13.92 6.90 -1.78
CA ASP A 113 -13.53 6.51 -0.44
C ASP A 113 -12.12 7.02 -0.15
N VAL A 114 -12.06 8.24 0.42
CA VAL A 114 -10.79 8.87 0.83
C VAL A 114 -10.30 8.23 2.11
N HIS A 115 -9.06 7.75 2.09
CA HIS A 115 -8.45 7.06 3.24
C HIS A 115 -8.39 8.01 4.45
N SER A 116 -8.73 7.48 5.63
CA SER A 116 -8.82 8.28 6.87
C SER A 116 -7.46 8.81 7.32
N ASP A 117 -6.41 8.04 7.05
CA ASP A 117 -5.01 8.43 7.15
C ASP A 117 -4.63 9.38 6.00
N ARG A 118 -4.84 10.68 6.20
CA ARG A 118 -4.20 11.73 5.38
C ARG A 118 -3.30 12.67 6.19
N PHE A 119 -3.19 12.46 7.50
CA PHE A 119 -2.43 13.32 8.42
C PHE A 119 -2.64 14.84 8.22
N GLY A 120 -3.88 15.25 7.91
CA GLY A 120 -4.23 16.66 7.73
C GLY A 120 -3.96 17.26 6.35
N PHE A 121 -3.31 16.55 5.42
CA PHE A 121 -3.02 17.05 4.05
C PHE A 121 -4.26 17.20 3.17
N PRO A 122 -4.37 18.25 2.32
CA PRO A 122 -5.57 18.47 1.51
C PRO A 122 -5.83 17.38 0.46
N TYR A 123 -4.78 16.71 -0.03
CA TYR A 123 -4.89 15.54 -0.90
C TYR A 123 -4.57 14.26 -0.12
N GLY A 124 -5.32 13.20 -0.39
CA GLY A 124 -5.12 11.88 0.24
C GLY A 124 -5.31 10.74 -0.75
N ALA A 125 -4.83 9.55 -0.37
CA ALA A 125 -5.12 8.32 -1.07
C ALA A 125 -6.64 8.06 -1.07
N ALA A 126 -7.15 7.54 -2.18
CA ALA A 126 -8.57 7.20 -2.29
C ALA A 126 -8.78 5.97 -3.16
N ASP A 127 -9.82 5.22 -2.79
CA ASP A 127 -10.40 4.21 -3.65
C ASP A 127 -11.63 4.81 -4.35
N ILE A 128 -11.57 4.90 -5.67
CA ILE A 128 -12.70 5.29 -6.50
C ILE A 128 -13.35 3.98 -6.96
N VAL A 129 -14.43 3.59 -6.27
CA VAL A 129 -15.07 2.28 -6.38
C VAL A 129 -16.28 2.37 -7.29
N CYS A 130 -16.31 1.53 -8.32
CA CYS A 130 -17.34 1.55 -9.35
C CYS A 130 -17.87 0.14 -9.61
N LEU A 131 -19.18 -0.04 -9.53
CA LEU A 131 -19.81 -1.30 -9.90
C LEU A 131 -19.63 -1.55 -11.39
N GLU A 132 -19.32 -2.77 -11.77
CA GLU A 132 -19.20 -3.14 -13.18
C GLU A 132 -20.54 -3.61 -13.75
N PRO A 133 -20.75 -3.46 -15.06
CA PRO A 133 -21.91 -4.07 -15.72
C PRO A 133 -21.87 -5.59 -15.59
N GLU A 134 -23.01 -6.20 -15.26
CA GLU A 134 -23.13 -7.65 -15.15
C GLU A 134 -22.96 -8.35 -16.51
N SER A 135 -23.41 -7.69 -17.59
CA SER A 135 -23.41 -8.28 -18.94
C SER A 135 -22.03 -8.44 -19.57
N CYS A 136 -20.98 -7.78 -19.04
CA CYS A 136 -19.66 -7.79 -19.66
C CYS A 136 -18.52 -7.74 -18.63
N ASN A 137 -17.31 -8.10 -19.07
CA ASN A 137 -16.09 -7.98 -18.28
C ASN A 137 -15.20 -6.89 -18.90
N PRO A 138 -15.28 -5.62 -18.43
CA PRO A 138 -14.48 -4.55 -18.99
C PRO A 138 -12.99 -4.81 -18.78
N THR A 139 -12.19 -4.48 -19.80
CA THR A 139 -10.71 -4.52 -19.75
C THR A 139 -10.11 -3.17 -19.36
N HIS A 140 -10.88 -2.09 -19.54
CA HIS A 140 -10.48 -0.73 -19.25
C HIS A 140 -11.62 0.06 -18.60
N VAL A 141 -11.25 1.07 -17.84
CA VAL A 141 -12.17 2.04 -17.23
C VAL A 141 -11.70 3.46 -17.54
N SER A 142 -12.63 4.39 -17.71
CA SER A 142 -12.33 5.84 -17.70
C SER A 142 -13.01 6.49 -16.51
N VAL A 143 -12.40 7.52 -15.92
CA VAL A 143 -12.97 8.25 -14.76
C VAL A 143 -13.21 9.70 -15.16
N HIS A 144 -14.40 10.23 -14.84
CA HIS A 144 -14.80 11.58 -15.21
C HIS A 144 -15.75 12.20 -14.18
N GLN A 145 -15.81 13.54 -14.10
CA GLN A 145 -16.67 14.25 -13.14
C GLN A 145 -18.16 14.26 -13.52
N SER A 146 -18.47 14.04 -14.79
CA SER A 146 -19.84 14.06 -15.31
C SER A 146 -20.21 12.70 -15.88
N ARG A 147 -21.50 12.35 -15.74
CA ARG A 147 -22.16 11.22 -16.40
C ARG A 147 -22.40 11.43 -17.89
N HIS A 148 -22.26 12.67 -18.35
CA HIS A 148 -22.38 13.07 -19.74
C HIS A 148 -21.02 13.55 -20.25
N GLY A 149 -20.73 13.27 -21.51
CA GLY A 149 -19.46 13.60 -22.13
C GLY A 149 -19.14 12.67 -23.28
N ASN A 150 -18.01 12.92 -23.93
CA ASN A 150 -17.50 12.08 -25.01
C ASN A 150 -16.38 11.18 -24.48
N ILE A 151 -16.66 9.88 -24.37
CA ILE A 151 -15.70 8.88 -23.89
C ILE A 151 -14.46 8.75 -24.78
N ASP A 152 -14.57 9.05 -26.07
CA ASP A 152 -13.43 8.99 -27.00
C ASP A 152 -12.36 10.06 -26.67
N GLN A 153 -12.71 11.04 -25.84
CA GLN A 153 -11.79 12.06 -25.34
C GLN A 153 -11.27 11.77 -23.92
N LEU A 154 -11.73 10.69 -23.28
CA LEU A 154 -11.33 10.34 -21.92
C LEU A 154 -10.09 9.44 -21.92
N PRO A 155 -9.19 9.61 -20.93
CA PRO A 155 -8.11 8.65 -20.73
C PRO A 155 -8.70 7.30 -20.29
N ARG A 156 -8.19 6.23 -20.91
CA ARG A 156 -8.54 4.84 -20.56
C ARG A 156 -7.43 4.22 -19.71
N PHE A 157 -7.83 3.62 -18.60
CA PHE A 157 -6.95 2.91 -17.67
C PHE A 157 -7.20 1.41 -17.79
N GLU A 158 -6.15 0.64 -18.05
CA GLU A 158 -6.22 -0.82 -18.04
C GLU A 158 -6.58 -1.32 -16.64
N ILE A 159 -7.51 -2.27 -16.55
CA ILE A 159 -7.82 -2.99 -15.32
C ILE A 159 -6.80 -4.11 -15.18
N LYS A 160 -5.71 -3.84 -14.44
CA LYS A 160 -4.43 -4.54 -14.54
C LYS A 160 -4.48 -6.03 -14.22
N ASN A 161 -5.34 -6.44 -13.27
CA ASN A 161 -5.45 -7.82 -12.79
C ASN A 161 -6.56 -8.64 -13.47
N ARG A 162 -6.96 -8.25 -14.69
CA ARG A 162 -7.91 -9.04 -15.51
C ARG A 162 -7.28 -10.24 -16.18
N LYS A 163 -5.98 -10.17 -16.46
CA LYS A 163 -5.23 -11.29 -17.02
C LYS A 163 -4.96 -12.27 -15.88
N THR A 164 -5.29 -13.53 -16.08
CA THR A 164 -4.95 -14.58 -15.13
C THR A 164 -3.44 -14.72 -15.08
N GLU A 165 -2.84 -14.23 -14.01
CA GLU A 165 -1.43 -14.47 -13.69
C GLU A 165 -1.37 -15.64 -12.70
N THR A 166 -0.50 -16.61 -12.97
CA THR A 166 -0.15 -17.62 -11.97
C THR A 166 0.61 -16.93 -10.84
N PHE A 167 0.35 -17.31 -9.58
CA PHE A 167 1.12 -16.82 -8.44
C PHE A 167 2.61 -16.95 -8.71
N SER A 168 3.28 -15.81 -8.84
CA SER A 168 4.69 -15.74 -9.25
C SER A 168 5.65 -15.61 -8.06
N ALA A 169 5.14 -15.31 -6.87
CA ALA A 169 5.94 -15.06 -5.67
C ALA A 169 5.22 -15.53 -4.40
N ASP A 170 5.96 -16.14 -3.47
CA ASP A 170 5.47 -16.31 -2.10
C ASP A 170 5.51 -14.96 -1.36
N PHE A 171 6.57 -14.18 -1.57
CA PHE A 171 6.81 -12.91 -0.90
C PHE A 171 7.21 -11.82 -1.90
N THR A 172 6.51 -10.69 -1.79
CA THR A 172 6.89 -9.44 -2.45
C THR A 172 7.09 -8.34 -1.42
N VAL A 173 8.21 -7.63 -1.47
CA VAL A 173 8.43 -6.42 -0.67
C VAL A 173 7.99 -5.19 -1.46
N CYS A 174 7.21 -4.32 -0.84
CA CYS A 174 6.78 -3.04 -1.40
C CYS A 174 7.51 -1.90 -0.69
N ILE A 175 8.41 -1.22 -1.40
CA ILE A 175 9.08 -0.01 -0.93
C ILE A 175 8.31 1.20 -1.47
N SER A 176 7.68 1.91 -0.54
CA SER A 176 6.64 2.89 -0.84
C SER A 176 7.06 4.04 -1.75
N THR A 177 8.01 4.89 -1.36
CA THR A 177 8.53 5.97 -2.22
C THR A 177 10.02 6.17 -1.97
N MET A 178 10.84 6.03 -3.02
CA MET A 178 12.25 6.39 -2.99
C MET A 178 12.39 7.85 -3.43
N PHE A 179 12.52 8.75 -2.45
CA PHE A 179 12.53 10.20 -2.65
C PHE A 179 13.74 10.89 -2.01
N GLY A 180 13.84 12.21 -2.20
CA GLY A 180 14.82 13.04 -1.47
C GLY A 180 16.26 12.84 -1.95
N ASN A 181 16.46 12.49 -3.21
CA ASN A 181 17.77 12.10 -3.75
C ASN A 181 18.38 10.94 -2.96
N TYR A 182 17.60 9.88 -2.77
CA TYR A 182 17.99 8.71 -1.98
C TYR A 182 19.37 8.18 -2.40
N ASN A 183 20.30 8.12 -1.45
CA ASN A 183 21.71 7.77 -1.69
C ASN A 183 22.27 6.80 -0.63
N ASN A 184 21.43 6.09 0.10
CA ASN A 184 21.87 5.10 1.08
C ASN A 184 22.14 3.75 0.39
N VAL A 185 23.16 3.73 -0.47
CA VAL A 185 23.46 2.65 -1.42
C VAL A 185 23.85 1.35 -0.73
N LEU A 186 24.80 1.41 0.20
CA LEU A 186 25.29 0.22 0.90
C LEU A 186 24.18 -0.43 1.73
N GLN A 187 23.40 0.35 2.47
CA GLN A 187 22.29 -0.17 3.25
C GLN A 187 21.21 -0.77 2.36
N PHE A 188 20.87 -0.11 1.24
CA PHE A 188 19.88 -0.64 0.30
C PHE A 188 20.27 -2.01 -0.26
N ILE A 189 21.54 -2.17 -0.71
CA ILE A 189 22.04 -3.47 -1.19
C ILE A 189 21.95 -4.52 -0.07
N GLN A 190 22.38 -4.19 1.15
CA GLN A 190 22.28 -5.11 2.29
C GLN A 190 20.81 -5.50 2.58
N SER A 191 19.87 -4.56 2.54
CA SER A 191 18.44 -4.84 2.69
C SER A 191 17.92 -5.78 1.59
N MET A 192 18.23 -5.48 0.31
CA MET A 192 17.83 -6.30 -0.83
C MET A 192 18.37 -7.73 -0.73
N GLU A 193 19.65 -7.91 -0.40
CA GLU A 193 20.24 -9.23 -0.23
C GLU A 193 19.70 -9.95 1.01
N MET A 194 19.41 -9.24 2.10
CA MET A 194 18.70 -9.81 3.25
C MET A 194 17.29 -10.29 2.87
N TYR A 195 16.54 -9.52 2.09
CA TYR A 195 15.22 -9.97 1.61
C TYR A 195 15.33 -11.24 0.77
N LYS A 196 16.35 -11.36 -0.09
CA LYS A 196 16.63 -12.58 -0.87
C LYS A 196 16.95 -13.77 0.02
N ILE A 197 17.81 -13.59 1.02
CA ILE A 197 18.15 -14.61 2.01
C ILE A 197 16.91 -15.08 2.78
N LEU A 198 15.99 -14.16 3.10
CA LEU A 198 14.76 -14.45 3.83
C LEU A 198 13.63 -15.02 2.96
N GLY A 199 13.83 -15.09 1.64
CA GLY A 199 12.94 -15.78 0.69
C GLY A 199 12.09 -14.89 -0.22
N VAL A 200 12.47 -13.62 -0.42
CA VAL A 200 11.78 -12.73 -1.38
C VAL A 200 11.98 -13.19 -2.82
N GLN A 201 10.95 -13.07 -3.64
CA GLN A 201 11.07 -13.25 -5.10
C GLN A 201 10.97 -11.93 -5.87
N LYS A 202 10.23 -10.95 -5.35
CA LYS A 202 10.05 -9.63 -6.01
C LYS A 202 10.12 -8.49 -5.01
N VAL A 203 10.67 -7.37 -5.45
CA VAL A 203 10.67 -6.10 -4.73
C VAL A 203 10.11 -5.03 -5.65
N VAL A 204 8.99 -4.43 -5.28
CA VAL A 204 8.37 -3.32 -6.03
C VAL A 204 8.77 -2.01 -5.37
N ILE A 205 9.33 -1.10 -6.17
CA ILE A 205 9.87 0.17 -5.67
C ILE A 205 9.24 1.31 -6.45
N TYR A 206 8.53 2.22 -5.79
CA TYR A 206 8.07 3.43 -6.45
C TYR A 206 9.15 4.49 -6.37
N LYS A 207 9.77 4.78 -7.51
CA LYS A 207 10.94 5.64 -7.59
C LYS A 207 10.52 7.06 -7.97
N ASN A 208 10.73 8.01 -7.06
CA ASN A 208 10.63 9.43 -7.36
C ASN A 208 11.99 9.98 -7.81
N ASN A 209 13.00 9.91 -6.94
CA ASN A 209 14.35 10.38 -7.25
C ASN A 209 15.39 9.70 -6.35
N CYS A 210 16.54 9.33 -6.92
CA CYS A 210 17.69 8.76 -6.24
C CYS A 210 19.00 9.17 -6.91
N SER A 211 20.13 8.86 -6.27
CA SER A 211 21.45 9.18 -6.81
C SER A 211 21.77 8.36 -8.07
N HIS A 212 22.72 8.85 -8.89
CA HIS A 212 23.18 8.11 -10.07
C HIS A 212 23.75 6.72 -9.72
N LEU A 213 24.42 6.60 -8.57
CA LEU A 213 24.93 5.31 -8.11
C LEU A 213 23.78 4.36 -7.75
N MET A 214 22.74 4.86 -7.09
CA MET A 214 21.53 4.08 -6.81
C MET A 214 20.84 3.62 -8.11
N GLU A 215 20.77 4.45 -9.16
CA GLU A 215 20.21 4.02 -10.45
C GLU A 215 20.93 2.80 -11.05
N LYS A 216 22.27 2.71 -10.92
CA LYS A 216 23.04 1.54 -11.37
C LYS A 216 22.66 0.28 -10.58
N VAL A 217 22.51 0.41 -9.27
CA VAL A 217 22.09 -0.68 -8.38
C VAL A 217 20.66 -1.13 -8.68
N LEU A 218 19.73 -0.20 -8.87
CA LEU A 218 18.35 -0.53 -9.26
C LEU A 218 18.31 -1.25 -10.61
N LYS A 219 19.10 -0.78 -11.59
CA LYS A 219 19.22 -1.43 -12.89
C LYS A 219 19.71 -2.89 -12.75
N PHE A 220 20.72 -3.13 -11.93
CA PHE A 220 21.20 -4.49 -11.65
C PHE A 220 20.07 -5.40 -11.14
N TYR A 221 19.30 -4.97 -10.14
CA TYR A 221 18.20 -5.78 -9.61
C TYR A 221 17.03 -5.93 -10.59
N MET A 222 16.81 -4.97 -11.48
CA MET A 222 15.83 -5.10 -12.56
C MET A 222 16.26 -6.16 -13.57
N GLU A 223 17.53 -6.18 -13.97
CA GLU A 223 18.10 -7.15 -14.92
C GLU A 223 18.17 -8.56 -14.31
N GLU A 224 18.50 -8.67 -13.01
CA GLU A 224 18.40 -9.91 -12.24
C GLU A 224 16.94 -10.40 -12.13
N GLY A 225 15.98 -9.49 -12.28
CA GLY A 225 14.55 -9.76 -12.18
C GLY A 225 14.01 -9.71 -10.75
N THR A 226 14.80 -9.35 -9.74
CA THR A 226 14.32 -9.18 -8.36
C THR A 226 13.52 -7.89 -8.18
N ALA A 227 13.88 -6.79 -8.85
CA ALA A 227 13.20 -5.50 -8.70
C ALA A 227 12.23 -5.15 -9.84
N GLU A 228 11.07 -4.61 -9.50
CA GLU A 228 10.12 -3.94 -10.40
C GLU A 228 10.07 -2.45 -10.01
N ILE A 229 10.60 -1.57 -10.86
CA ILE A 229 10.61 -0.12 -10.60
C ILE A 229 9.37 0.52 -11.21
N ILE A 230 8.59 1.20 -10.37
CA ILE A 230 7.43 1.99 -10.77
C ILE A 230 7.84 3.47 -10.76
N PRO A 231 7.88 4.16 -11.91
CA PRO A 231 8.11 5.60 -11.93
C PRO A 231 7.07 6.34 -11.07
N TRP A 232 7.50 7.27 -10.21
CA TRP A 232 6.61 8.00 -9.30
C TRP A 232 6.81 9.51 -9.39
N PRO A 233 6.41 10.15 -10.50
CA PRO A 233 6.69 11.56 -10.79
C PRO A 233 5.74 12.51 -10.04
N ILE A 234 5.44 12.25 -8.77
CA ILE A 234 4.42 12.99 -8.01
C ILE A 234 4.70 14.50 -7.91
N ASN A 235 5.96 14.91 -7.90
CA ASN A 235 6.37 16.33 -7.83
C ASN A 235 5.94 17.13 -9.07
N SER A 236 5.72 16.44 -10.20
CA SER A 236 5.21 17.06 -11.44
C SER A 236 3.71 17.35 -11.36
N HIS A 237 3.02 16.87 -10.32
CA HIS A 237 1.56 16.93 -10.18
C HIS A 237 1.10 17.62 -8.90
N LEU A 238 1.83 17.46 -7.80
CA LEU A 238 1.47 17.95 -6.48
C LEU A 238 2.67 18.58 -5.78
N LYS A 239 2.42 19.59 -4.94
CA LYS A 239 3.41 20.10 -3.99
C LYS A 239 3.58 19.08 -2.87
N VAL A 240 4.68 18.36 -2.84
CA VAL A 240 4.90 17.30 -1.84
C VAL A 240 5.55 17.83 -0.56
N SER A 241 5.28 17.17 0.56
CA SER A 241 6.00 17.36 1.81
C SER A 241 6.90 16.16 2.10
N SER A 242 8.06 16.42 2.70
CA SER A 242 8.92 15.38 3.30
C SER A 242 8.54 15.08 4.76
N LYS A 243 7.41 15.61 5.25
CA LYS A 243 6.91 15.41 6.61
C LYS A 243 5.62 14.59 6.58
N TRP A 244 5.38 13.89 7.68
CA TRP A 244 4.18 13.08 7.87
C TRP A 244 2.95 13.90 8.23
N LEU A 245 3.12 15.03 8.93
CA LEU A 245 2.03 15.87 9.42
C LEU A 245 1.91 17.13 8.56
N PHE A 246 0.68 17.49 8.21
CA PHE A 246 0.41 18.75 7.52
C PHE A 246 0.56 19.94 8.46
N MET A 247 1.47 20.85 8.11
CA MET A 247 1.81 22.04 8.91
C MET A 247 1.26 23.34 8.33
N GLN A 248 0.24 23.27 7.45
CA GLN A 248 -0.30 24.43 6.73
C GLN A 248 0.74 25.20 5.90
N ASP A 249 1.78 24.50 5.43
CA ASP A 249 2.94 25.02 4.70
C ASP A 249 2.73 25.11 3.18
N GLY A 250 1.48 25.02 2.72
CA GLY A 250 1.12 25.03 1.29
C GLY A 250 1.46 23.75 0.53
N THR A 251 1.94 22.70 1.21
CA THR A 251 2.09 21.38 0.60
C THR A 251 0.75 20.66 0.49
N HIS A 252 0.64 19.78 -0.49
CA HIS A 252 -0.57 19.10 -0.89
C HIS A 252 -0.69 17.68 -0.32
N ILE A 253 0.44 16.97 -0.19
CA ILE A 253 0.49 15.56 0.22
C ILE A 253 1.80 15.23 0.97
N GLY A 254 1.70 14.40 2.01
CA GLY A 254 2.84 13.94 2.83
C GLY A 254 3.63 12.80 2.21
N TYR A 255 4.91 12.72 2.58
CA TYR A 255 5.89 11.71 2.14
C TYR A 255 5.73 11.27 0.68
N TYR A 256 5.63 12.25 -0.23
CA TYR A 256 5.58 11.97 -1.67
C TYR A 256 4.46 10.98 -2.07
N GLY A 257 3.36 10.91 -1.31
CA GLY A 257 2.25 9.99 -1.59
C GLY A 257 2.52 8.53 -1.21
N GLN A 258 3.38 8.29 -0.21
CA GLN A 258 3.72 6.95 0.33
C GLN A 258 2.49 6.05 0.54
N ILE A 259 1.41 6.56 1.14
CA ILE A 259 0.20 5.77 1.40
C ILE A 259 -0.46 5.31 0.09
N THR A 260 -0.54 6.19 -0.90
CA THR A 260 -1.08 5.84 -2.22
C THR A 260 -0.23 4.76 -2.90
N ALA A 261 1.10 4.88 -2.85
CA ALA A 261 2.01 3.90 -3.43
C ALA A 261 1.90 2.53 -2.75
N LEU A 262 1.78 2.49 -1.41
CA LEU A 262 1.55 1.25 -0.67
C LEU A 262 0.25 0.57 -1.12
N ASN A 263 -0.84 1.33 -1.26
CA ASN A 263 -2.12 0.78 -1.71
C ASN A 263 -2.08 0.32 -3.18
N ASP A 264 -1.44 1.04 -4.12
CA ASP A 264 -1.18 0.49 -5.48
C ASP A 264 -0.45 -0.85 -5.40
N CYS A 265 0.53 -0.95 -4.50
CA CYS A 265 1.36 -2.15 -4.36
C CYS A 265 0.59 -3.37 -3.85
N VAL A 266 -0.32 -3.17 -2.88
CA VAL A 266 -1.22 -4.23 -2.39
C VAL A 266 -2.05 -4.79 -3.55
N TYR A 267 -2.73 -3.93 -4.30
CA TYR A 267 -3.61 -4.36 -5.39
C TYR A 267 -2.85 -4.92 -6.59
N ARG A 268 -1.69 -4.34 -6.93
CA ARG A 268 -0.78 -4.87 -7.95
C ARG A 268 -0.39 -6.31 -7.68
N ASN A 269 -0.17 -6.67 -6.42
CA ASN A 269 0.29 -7.99 -6.02
C ASN A 269 -0.82 -8.92 -5.53
N MET A 270 -2.09 -8.47 -5.54
CA MET A 270 -3.24 -9.22 -5.04
C MET A 270 -3.38 -10.61 -5.66
N GLN A 271 -3.02 -10.78 -6.93
CA GLN A 271 -3.05 -12.07 -7.64
C GLN A 271 -1.65 -12.60 -8.01
N ARG A 272 -0.58 -11.87 -7.64
CA ARG A 272 0.81 -12.20 -7.99
C ARG A 272 1.60 -12.78 -6.83
N SER A 273 1.18 -12.49 -5.59
CA SER A 273 1.95 -12.80 -4.39
C SER A 273 1.09 -13.41 -3.30
N LYS A 274 1.62 -14.45 -2.62
CA LYS A 274 0.96 -15.01 -1.44
C LYS A 274 0.96 -14.02 -0.28
N PHE A 275 2.08 -13.35 -0.07
CA PHE A 275 2.26 -12.29 0.92
C PHE A 275 2.93 -11.06 0.34
N VAL A 276 2.58 -9.91 0.91
CA VAL A 276 3.20 -8.62 0.61
C VAL A 276 3.74 -8.02 1.91
N LEU A 277 5.00 -7.60 1.89
CA LEU A 277 5.64 -6.87 2.98
C LEU A 277 5.60 -5.38 2.67
N LEU A 278 5.15 -4.56 3.62
CA LEU A 278 5.09 -3.11 3.48
C LEU A 278 6.19 -2.48 4.33
N ASN A 279 7.37 -2.30 3.74
CA ASN A 279 8.60 -1.89 4.42
C ASN A 279 9.15 -0.59 3.82
N ASP A 280 9.90 0.17 4.63
CA ASP A 280 10.83 1.16 4.12
C ASP A 280 12.15 0.49 3.72
N ALA A 281 12.96 1.18 2.91
CA ALA A 281 14.18 0.60 2.31
C ALA A 281 15.27 0.24 3.35
N ASP A 282 15.20 0.85 4.53
CA ASP A 282 16.11 0.70 5.67
C ASP A 282 15.56 -0.23 6.77
N GLU A 283 14.44 -0.93 6.50
CA GLU A 283 13.75 -1.80 7.45
C GLU A 283 13.74 -3.27 7.01
N ILE A 284 14.13 -4.17 7.91
CA ILE A 284 14.13 -5.62 7.67
C ILE A 284 13.28 -6.30 8.74
N ILE A 285 12.22 -7.02 8.34
CA ILE A 285 11.52 -7.92 9.27
C ILE A 285 12.41 -9.15 9.47
N LEU A 286 13.02 -9.25 10.65
CA LEU A 286 14.04 -10.23 10.98
C LEU A 286 13.44 -11.34 11.88
N PRO A 287 13.33 -12.58 11.37
CA PRO A 287 12.91 -13.72 12.19
C PRO A 287 13.94 -14.04 13.28
N LEU A 288 13.45 -14.31 14.49
CA LEU A 288 14.25 -14.68 15.66
C LEU A 288 14.15 -16.17 15.98
N LYS A 289 12.96 -16.76 15.82
CA LYS A 289 12.69 -18.20 16.05
C LYS A 289 12.81 -19.06 14.79
N HIS A 290 12.73 -18.46 13.60
CA HIS A 290 12.69 -19.17 12.32
C HIS A 290 13.89 -18.78 11.45
N SER A 291 14.21 -19.59 10.45
CA SER A 291 15.29 -19.32 9.49
C SER A 291 14.93 -18.25 8.46
N ASP A 292 13.66 -18.20 8.06
CA ASP A 292 13.16 -17.45 6.90
C ASP A 292 11.68 -17.08 7.06
N TRP A 293 11.18 -16.22 6.16
CA TRP A 293 9.79 -15.78 6.19
C TRP A 293 8.81 -16.90 5.85
N LYS A 294 9.19 -17.87 5.02
CA LYS A 294 8.30 -18.98 4.65
C LYS A 294 7.93 -19.83 5.86
N THR A 295 8.91 -20.21 6.65
CA THR A 295 8.74 -21.03 7.85
C THR A 295 8.01 -20.25 8.94
N MET A 296 8.37 -18.98 9.14
CA MET A 296 7.69 -18.09 10.07
C MET A 296 6.21 -17.90 9.72
N MET A 297 5.90 -17.56 8.47
CA MET A 297 4.53 -17.32 8.04
C MET A 297 3.68 -18.58 8.05
N SER A 298 4.26 -19.74 7.76
CA SER A 298 3.54 -21.01 7.87
C SER A 298 3.09 -21.26 9.31
N SER A 299 3.98 -21.06 10.29
CA SER A 299 3.66 -21.21 11.72
C SER A 299 2.63 -20.17 12.19
N LEU A 300 2.79 -18.90 11.79
CA LEU A 300 1.86 -17.83 12.14
C LEU A 300 0.46 -18.05 11.55
N GLN A 301 0.35 -18.54 10.31
CA GLN A 301 -0.93 -18.85 9.69
C GLN A 301 -1.63 -20.05 10.34
N GLU A 302 -0.87 -21.09 10.71
CA GLU A 302 -1.42 -22.27 11.41
C GLU A 302 -2.02 -21.89 12.77
N GLN A 303 -1.33 -21.02 13.52
CA GLN A 303 -1.82 -20.51 14.80
C GLN A 303 -2.98 -19.51 14.64
N ASN A 304 -3.11 -18.87 13.48
CA ASN A 304 -4.07 -17.79 13.25
C ASN A 304 -4.79 -17.93 11.88
N PRO A 305 -5.65 -18.95 11.68
CA PRO A 305 -6.23 -19.27 10.36
C PRO A 305 -7.12 -18.16 9.75
N GLY A 306 -7.63 -17.24 10.57
CA GLY A 306 -8.40 -16.07 10.13
C GLY A 306 -7.55 -14.81 9.82
N ALA A 307 -6.26 -14.83 10.12
CA ALA A 307 -5.42 -13.65 9.95
C ALA A 307 -5.13 -13.35 8.47
N GLY A 308 -5.05 -12.05 8.18
CA GLY A 308 -4.58 -11.53 6.89
C GLY A 308 -3.53 -10.43 7.04
N VAL A 309 -3.23 -10.02 8.29
CA VAL A 309 -2.31 -8.94 8.61
C VAL A 309 -1.47 -9.38 9.80
N PHE A 310 -0.16 -9.37 9.65
CA PHE A 310 0.79 -9.70 10.71
C PHE A 310 1.67 -8.47 10.95
N LEU A 311 1.60 -7.93 12.16
CA LEU A 311 2.22 -6.67 12.56
C LEU A 311 3.47 -6.97 13.40
N PHE A 312 4.62 -6.46 12.96
CA PHE A 312 5.93 -6.65 13.57
C PHE A 312 6.40 -5.33 14.16
N GLU A 313 6.89 -5.36 15.39
CA GLU A 313 7.31 -4.18 16.12
C GLU A 313 8.65 -3.64 15.61
N ASN A 314 8.73 -2.32 15.41
CA ASN A 314 9.93 -1.64 14.96
C ASN A 314 10.85 -1.26 16.12
N HIS A 315 12.12 -1.65 15.99
CA HIS A 315 13.17 -1.31 16.94
C HIS A 315 14.33 -0.63 16.21
N ILE A 316 14.79 0.47 16.82
CA ILE A 316 15.84 1.34 16.29
C ILE A 316 17.21 0.79 16.63
N PHE A 317 18.03 0.57 15.61
CA PHE A 317 19.46 0.27 15.71
C PHE A 317 20.23 1.52 15.29
N PRO A 318 20.63 2.38 16.25
CA PRO A 318 21.20 3.69 15.92
C PRO A 318 22.48 3.58 15.12
N GLU A 319 22.53 4.27 13.99
CA GLU A 319 23.71 4.35 13.10
C GLU A 319 24.92 5.05 13.77
N THR A 320 24.69 5.72 14.91
CA THR A 320 25.75 6.37 15.71
C THR A 320 26.49 5.42 16.65
N VAL A 321 26.01 4.18 16.82
CA VAL A 321 26.64 3.18 17.70
C VAL A 321 26.99 1.94 16.88
N SER A 322 28.29 1.72 16.68
CA SER A 322 28.82 0.65 15.85
C SER A 322 29.80 -0.27 16.60
N THR A 323 30.14 -1.38 15.94
CA THR A 323 31.19 -2.32 16.33
C THR A 323 32.10 -2.59 15.14
N ASP A 324 33.38 -2.83 15.40
CA ASP A 324 34.37 -3.03 14.33
C ASP A 324 34.43 -4.48 13.80
N VAL A 325 33.57 -5.38 14.31
CA VAL A 325 33.59 -6.83 14.00
C VAL A 325 33.50 -7.09 12.50
N PHE A 326 32.66 -6.33 11.79
CA PHE A 326 32.45 -6.44 10.35
C PHE A 326 32.86 -5.15 9.62
N ASN A 327 34.07 -4.65 9.91
CA ASN A 327 34.67 -3.55 9.16
C ASN A 327 35.29 -4.05 7.84
N ILE A 328 34.54 -3.91 6.75
CA ILE A 328 34.96 -4.32 5.41
C ILE A 328 35.45 -3.09 4.66
N SER A 329 36.76 -2.99 4.46
CA SER A 329 37.41 -1.79 3.91
C SER A 329 36.88 -1.37 2.53
N SER A 330 36.52 -2.33 1.68
CA SER A 330 35.94 -2.06 0.35
C SER A 330 34.56 -1.43 0.39
N TRP A 331 33.84 -1.50 1.51
CA TRP A 331 32.51 -0.91 1.65
C TRP A 331 32.57 0.56 2.10
N ASN A 332 33.68 1.01 2.67
CA ASN A 332 33.82 2.34 3.26
C ASN A 332 33.74 3.50 2.23
N THR A 333 33.92 3.20 0.95
CA THR A 333 33.80 4.18 -0.15
C THR A 333 32.39 4.22 -0.74
N VAL A 334 31.50 3.30 -0.35
CA VAL A 334 30.13 3.20 -0.85
C VAL A 334 29.22 4.06 0.03
N PRO A 335 28.45 5.01 -0.52
CA PRO A 335 27.51 5.81 0.28
C PRO A 335 26.50 4.94 1.02
N GLY A 336 26.33 5.16 2.33
CA GLY A 336 25.33 4.48 3.15
C GLY A 336 25.91 3.81 4.40
N VAL A 337 25.05 3.09 5.12
CA VAL A 337 25.38 2.47 6.41
C VAL A 337 25.65 0.98 6.26
N ASN A 338 26.70 0.46 6.91
CA ASN A 338 26.97 -0.97 7.04
C ASN A 338 26.17 -1.55 8.21
N ILE A 339 25.02 -2.17 7.95
CA ILE A 339 24.10 -2.64 8.99
C ILE A 339 24.71 -3.75 9.87
N LEU A 340 25.71 -4.48 9.38
CA LEU A 340 26.41 -5.49 10.19
C LEU A 340 27.21 -4.88 11.35
N GLN A 341 27.52 -3.58 11.31
CA GLN A 341 28.20 -2.91 12.41
C GLN A 341 27.23 -2.48 13.53
N HIS A 342 25.93 -2.43 13.28
CA HIS A 342 24.93 -1.87 14.19
C HIS A 342 24.07 -2.99 14.82
N VAL A 343 24.52 -3.48 15.98
CA VAL A 343 23.90 -4.58 16.75
C VAL A 343 23.49 -4.19 18.16
N HIS A 344 23.36 -2.89 18.42
CA HIS A 344 22.80 -2.39 19.66
C HIS A 344 21.52 -1.67 19.30
N ARG A 345 20.40 -2.06 19.91
CA ARG A 345 19.10 -1.40 19.71
C ARG A 345 18.73 -0.56 20.92
N GLU A 346 17.96 0.49 20.66
CA GLU A 346 17.37 1.28 21.73
C GLU A 346 16.35 0.45 22.54
N PRO A 347 16.27 0.65 23.87
CA PRO A 347 15.19 0.10 24.67
C PRO A 347 13.85 0.78 24.32
N ASP A 348 12.75 0.11 24.66
CA ASP A 348 11.42 0.65 24.40
C ASP A 348 11.19 1.94 25.18
N ARG A 349 10.62 2.93 24.49
CA ARG A 349 10.32 4.24 25.08
C ARG A 349 9.12 4.10 26.03
N LYS A 350 9.27 4.63 27.25
CA LYS A 350 8.15 4.71 28.19
C LYS A 350 6.99 5.47 27.54
N GLU A 351 5.79 4.91 27.66
CA GLU A 351 4.52 5.53 27.21
C GLU A 351 4.40 5.76 25.69
N VAL A 352 5.33 5.25 24.88
CA VAL A 352 5.27 5.36 23.42
C VAL A 352 5.24 3.98 22.80
N ILE A 353 4.16 3.70 22.06
CA ILE A 353 4.04 2.47 21.30
C ILE A 353 5.01 2.54 20.12
N ASN A 354 5.88 1.54 19.99
CA ASN A 354 6.75 1.42 18.83
C ASN A 354 5.91 1.27 17.54
N PRO A 355 6.27 1.99 16.46
CA PRO A 355 5.65 1.78 15.16
C PRO A 355 5.78 0.32 14.71
N ARG A 356 4.95 -0.07 13.73
CA ARG A 356 4.96 -1.44 13.21
C ARG A 356 5.14 -1.43 11.70
N LYS A 357 5.62 -2.55 11.18
CA LYS A 357 5.55 -2.90 9.76
C LYS A 357 4.87 -4.24 9.62
N MET A 358 4.48 -4.59 8.41
CA MET A 358 3.52 -5.67 8.22
C MET A 358 3.85 -6.58 7.06
N ILE A 359 3.57 -7.86 7.29
CA ILE A 359 3.39 -8.87 6.24
C ILE A 359 1.88 -9.11 6.13
N ILE A 360 1.34 -8.93 4.93
CA ILE A 360 -0.10 -9.05 4.67
C ILE A 360 -0.40 -10.11 3.61
N ASP A 361 -1.58 -10.71 3.67
CA ASP A 361 -2.21 -11.34 2.51
C ASP A 361 -2.92 -10.24 1.72
N PRO A 362 -2.45 -9.88 0.51
CA PRO A 362 -3.03 -8.76 -0.24
C PRO A 362 -4.50 -8.99 -0.64
N ARG A 363 -4.96 -10.24 -0.64
CA ARG A 363 -6.39 -10.57 -0.90
C ARG A 363 -7.27 -10.26 0.31
N LYS A 364 -6.70 -10.19 1.51
CA LYS A 364 -7.43 -9.91 2.75
C LYS A 364 -7.34 -8.44 3.19
N VAL A 365 -6.63 -7.57 2.46
CA VAL A 365 -6.48 -6.14 2.77
C VAL A 365 -7.18 -5.27 1.73
N ILE A 366 -7.88 -4.23 2.18
CA ILE A 366 -8.58 -3.26 1.32
C ILE A 366 -7.84 -1.93 1.32
N GLN A 367 -7.46 -1.42 2.50
CA GLN A 367 -6.77 -0.14 2.64
C GLN A 367 -5.67 -0.23 3.69
N THR A 368 -4.48 0.27 3.38
CA THR A 368 -3.34 0.28 4.30
C THR A 368 -2.83 1.70 4.58
N SER A 369 -2.32 1.90 5.78
CA SER A 369 -1.44 3.01 6.19
C SER A 369 0.02 2.53 6.17
N VAL A 370 0.94 3.34 6.71
CA VAL A 370 2.37 3.03 6.88
C VAL A 370 2.61 2.01 8.00
N HIS A 371 1.85 2.10 9.10
CA HIS A 371 2.10 1.30 10.31
C HIS A 371 0.94 0.37 10.72
N SER A 372 -0.18 0.44 10.00
CA SER A 372 -1.37 -0.37 10.27
C SER A 372 -2.21 -0.51 9.01
N VAL A 373 -3.12 -1.48 9.02
CA VAL A 373 -4.17 -1.60 8.01
C VAL A 373 -5.39 -0.79 8.45
N LEU A 374 -5.95 0.02 7.54
CA LEU A 374 -7.16 0.80 7.79
C LEU A 374 -8.41 -0.06 7.64
N ARG A 375 -8.39 -1.00 6.69
CA ARG A 375 -9.51 -1.90 6.40
C ARG A 375 -9.05 -3.22 5.80
N ALA A 376 -9.56 -4.31 6.35
CA ALA A 376 -9.26 -5.68 5.93
C ALA A 376 -10.48 -6.59 6.08
N TYR A 377 -10.49 -7.67 5.29
CA TYR A 377 -11.35 -8.83 5.49
C TYR A 377 -10.76 -9.81 6.52
N GLY A 378 -9.43 -9.85 6.65
CA GLY A 378 -8.71 -10.73 7.57
C GLY A 378 -8.44 -10.07 8.93
N GLY A 379 -8.30 -10.91 9.97
CA GLY A 379 -7.86 -10.47 11.29
C GLY A 379 -6.43 -9.95 11.28
N SER A 380 -6.10 -9.11 12.27
CA SER A 380 -4.75 -8.62 12.52
C SER A 380 -4.13 -9.36 13.71
N VAL A 381 -2.86 -9.76 13.55
CA VAL A 381 -2.07 -10.42 14.59
C VAL A 381 -0.89 -9.54 14.92
N TYR A 382 -0.75 -9.19 16.20
CA TYR A 382 0.49 -8.60 16.72
C TYR A 382 1.47 -9.74 16.95
N VAL A 383 2.54 -9.77 16.15
CA VAL A 383 3.56 -10.81 16.25
C VAL A 383 4.44 -10.51 17.45
N PRO A 384 4.59 -11.46 18.40
CA PRO A 384 5.48 -11.26 19.55
C PRO A 384 6.92 -10.99 19.11
N MET A 385 7.61 -10.09 19.82
CA MET A 385 9.00 -9.75 19.53
C MET A 385 9.91 -10.97 19.54
N ASP A 386 9.66 -11.97 20.40
CA ASP A 386 10.48 -13.18 20.46
C ASP A 386 10.34 -14.08 19.20
N VAL A 387 9.35 -13.84 18.33
CA VAL A 387 9.20 -14.49 17.02
C VAL A 387 9.96 -13.73 15.96
N ALA A 388 9.76 -12.42 15.87
CA ALA A 388 10.39 -11.54 14.88
C ALA A 388 10.23 -10.07 15.27
N LEU A 389 11.14 -9.23 14.77
CA LEU A 389 11.09 -7.78 14.93
C LEU A 389 11.43 -7.08 13.60
N VAL A 390 11.12 -5.79 13.49
CA VAL A 390 11.64 -4.95 12.41
C VAL A 390 12.95 -4.33 12.88
N TYR A 391 14.04 -4.73 12.25
CA TYR A 391 15.35 -4.12 12.37
C TYR A 391 15.34 -2.82 11.56
N HIS A 392 15.49 -1.67 12.24
CA HIS A 392 15.52 -0.36 11.60
C HIS A 392 16.82 0.36 11.93
N CYS A 393 17.80 0.28 11.03
CA CYS A 393 19.07 0.98 11.20
C CYS A 393 18.99 2.39 10.63
N ARG A 394 19.07 3.39 11.51
CA ARG A 394 18.88 4.81 11.17
C ARG A 394 19.36 5.72 12.30
N VAL A 395 19.20 7.02 12.12
CA VAL A 395 19.36 8.02 13.18
C VAL A 395 18.60 7.65 14.47
N PRO A 396 19.20 7.85 15.67
CA PRO A 396 18.59 7.50 16.95
C PRO A 396 17.30 8.29 17.22
N LEU A 397 16.36 7.66 17.94
CA LEU A 397 15.22 8.34 18.55
C LEU A 397 15.52 8.75 20.00
N GLN A 398 16.47 8.10 20.65
CA GLN A 398 16.92 8.35 22.02
C GLN A 398 18.43 8.59 22.06
N GLY A 399 18.93 9.53 21.26
CA GLY A 399 20.37 9.79 21.08
C GLY A 399 21.13 10.26 22.33
N HIS A 400 20.44 10.53 23.43
CA HIS A 400 21.04 10.86 24.73
C HIS A 400 21.41 9.61 25.56
N LEU A 401 20.93 8.42 25.16
CA LEU A 401 21.21 7.19 25.90
C LEU A 401 22.68 6.79 25.75
N PRO A 402 23.37 6.46 26.86
CA PRO A 402 24.72 5.94 26.80
C PRO A 402 24.69 4.50 26.26
N ARG A 403 25.83 4.03 25.72
CA ARG A 403 25.95 2.72 25.06
C ARG A 403 25.52 1.56 25.97
N GLU A 404 25.78 1.66 27.26
CA GLU A 404 25.48 0.65 28.28
C GLU A 404 23.96 0.47 28.50
N SER A 405 23.16 1.46 28.11
CA SER A 405 21.69 1.39 28.16
C SER A 405 21.08 0.74 26.92
N LEU A 406 21.88 0.48 25.88
CA LEU A 406 21.42 -0.15 24.65
C LEU A 406 21.44 -1.68 24.78
N ILE A 407 20.48 -2.32 24.11
CA ILE A 407 20.32 -3.77 24.15
C ILE A 407 21.12 -4.37 23.01
N ARG A 408 22.10 -5.22 23.33
CA ARG A 408 22.88 -5.93 22.32
C ARG A 408 22.03 -7.04 21.68
N ASP A 409 21.84 -6.95 20.37
CA ASP A 409 21.09 -7.91 19.55
C ASP A 409 21.90 -8.24 18.29
N THR A 410 22.46 -9.45 18.26
CA THR A 410 23.29 -9.95 17.16
C THR A 410 22.53 -10.86 16.20
N THR A 411 21.20 -10.79 16.17
CA THR A 411 20.38 -11.70 15.34
C THR A 411 20.72 -11.57 13.86
N LEU A 412 20.98 -10.34 13.39
CA LEU A 412 21.38 -10.07 12.01
C LEU A 412 22.65 -10.85 11.61
N TRP A 413 23.57 -11.05 12.57
CA TRP A 413 24.84 -11.74 12.30
C TRP A 413 24.68 -13.22 11.97
N ARG A 414 23.51 -13.84 12.20
CA ARG A 414 23.25 -15.21 11.73
C ARG A 414 23.38 -15.34 10.21
N TYR A 415 23.20 -14.24 9.49
CA TYR A 415 23.23 -14.20 8.02
C TYR A 415 24.53 -13.60 7.47
N ASN A 416 25.53 -13.31 8.33
CA ASN A 416 26.72 -12.54 7.93
C ASN A 416 27.44 -13.11 6.70
N SER A 417 27.64 -14.43 6.65
CA SER A 417 28.48 -15.06 5.63
C SER A 417 27.84 -14.94 4.24
N SER A 418 26.55 -15.30 4.15
CA SER A 418 25.77 -15.15 2.93
C SER A 418 25.61 -13.68 2.54
N LEU A 419 25.33 -12.81 3.52
CA LEU A 419 25.11 -11.38 3.26
C LEU A 419 26.37 -10.72 2.71
N ILE A 420 27.52 -10.92 3.35
CA ILE A 420 28.80 -10.34 2.91
C ILE A 420 29.15 -10.82 1.50
N THR A 421 29.00 -12.13 1.25
CA THR A 421 29.26 -12.72 -0.07
C THR A 421 28.39 -12.09 -1.16
N ASN A 422 27.09 -11.97 -0.91
CA ASN A 422 26.14 -11.43 -1.87
C ASN A 422 26.35 -9.92 -2.09
N VAL A 423 26.53 -9.14 -1.02
CA VAL A 423 26.78 -7.70 -1.10
C VAL A 423 28.05 -7.42 -1.91
N ASN A 424 29.14 -8.15 -1.65
CA ASN A 424 30.38 -8.02 -2.43
C ASN A 424 30.13 -8.26 -3.92
N LYS A 425 29.39 -9.32 -4.27
CA LYS A 425 29.05 -9.62 -5.67
C LYS A 425 28.33 -8.45 -6.34
N VAL A 426 27.32 -7.87 -5.68
CA VAL A 426 26.57 -6.73 -6.24
C VAL A 426 27.47 -5.51 -6.38
N LEU A 427 28.27 -5.20 -5.35
CA LEU A 427 29.17 -4.05 -5.38
C LEU A 427 30.18 -4.11 -6.53
N TYR A 428 30.82 -5.27 -6.77
CA TYR A 428 31.75 -5.47 -7.91
C TYR A 428 31.09 -5.38 -9.29
N GLN A 429 29.77 -5.49 -9.37
CA GLN A 429 29.05 -5.42 -10.64
C GLN A 429 28.45 -4.04 -10.90
N THR A 430 28.39 -3.17 -9.88
CA THR A 430 27.60 -1.93 -9.93
C THR A 430 28.31 -0.68 -9.46
N VAL A 431 29.25 -0.81 -8.50
CA VAL A 431 29.86 0.32 -7.77
C VAL A 431 31.38 0.31 -7.88
N LEU A 432 32.00 -0.82 -7.50
CA LEU A 432 33.43 -1.08 -7.49
C LEU A 432 33.84 -1.67 -8.83
#